data_AF-A0A6I2X4Z9-F1
#
_entry.id   AF-A0A6I2X4Z9-F1
#
_cell.length_a   1.000
_cell.length_b   1.000
_cell.length_c   1.000
_cell.angle_alpha   90.00
_cell.angle_beta   90.00
_cell.angle_gamma   90.00
#
_symmetry.space_group_name_H-M   'P 1'
#
loop_
_entity.id
_entity.type
_entity.pdbx_description
1 polymer ?
#
loop_
_entity_poly.entity_id
_entity_poly.type
_entity_poly.pdbx_seq_one_letter_code
_entity_poly.pdbx_strand_id
1 'polypeptide(L)' 'IPVNMAGIGGMSLPCGLAPEDGLPVGFQIMAPAMQDQRMYSVGAALEAALLSKWGAPLLSQIPALAGSK' A
#
# COMPACT_ATOMS: atom_id res chain seq x y z
N ILE A 1 15.16 -8.96 10.06
CA ILE A 1 14.81 -8.16 11.25
C ILE A 1 13.70 -7.18 10.87
N PRO A 2 12.71 -6.94 11.73
CA PRO A 2 11.65 -5.95 11.43
C PRO A 2 12.21 -4.55 11.24
N VAL A 3 11.51 -3.74 10.45
CA VAL A 3 11.89 -2.35 10.10
C VAL A 3 12.27 -1.50 11.32
N ASN A 4 11.51 -1.59 12.41
CA ASN A 4 11.76 -0.83 13.64
C ASN A 4 13.08 -1.22 14.32
N MET A 5 13.43 -2.51 14.35
CA MET A 5 14.68 -2.98 14.96
C MET A 5 15.89 -2.77 14.04
N ALA A 6 15.64 -2.68 12.74
CA ALA A 6 16.66 -2.48 11.72
C ALA A 6 17.04 -1.01 11.53
N GLY A 7 16.20 -0.06 11.95
CA GLY A 7 16.41 1.36 11.70
C GLY A 7 16.38 1.71 10.20
N ILE A 8 15.60 0.96 9.41
CA ILE A 8 15.50 1.15 7.95
C ILE A 8 14.14 1.73 7.55
N GLY A 9 14.01 2.15 6.29
CA GLY A 9 12.75 2.63 5.73
C GLY A 9 11.76 1.48 5.50
N GLY A 10 10.49 1.71 5.85
CA GLY A 10 9.37 0.83 5.54
C GLY A 10 8.12 1.61 5.16
N MET A 11 7.37 1.10 4.19
CA MET A 11 6.12 1.67 3.67
C MET A 11 5.07 0.58 3.56
N SER A 12 3.83 0.88 3.96
CA SER A 12 2.67 0.04 3.64
C SER A 12 1.86 0.73 2.54
N LEU A 13 1.67 0.04 1.41
CA LEU A 13 0.88 0.55 0.29
C LEU A 13 -0.43 -0.25 0.17
N PRO A 14 -1.59 0.40 0.06
CA PRO A 14 -2.84 -0.34 -0.08
C PRO A 14 -2.89 -1.08 -1.43
N CYS A 15 -3.14 -2.39 -1.38
CA CYS A 15 -3.03 -3.28 -2.54
C CYS A 15 -4.33 -4.02 -2.91
N GLY A 16 -5.45 -3.66 -2.28
CA GLY A 16 -6.77 -4.21 -2.60
C GLY A 16 -7.65 -4.35 -1.37
N LEU A 17 -8.77 -5.05 -1.57
CA LEU A 17 -9.66 -5.52 -0.50
C LEU A 17 -9.53 -7.04 -0.39
N ALA A 18 -9.58 -7.57 0.83
CA ALA A 18 -9.63 -9.00 1.05
C ALA A 18 -11.00 -9.56 0.60
N PRO A 19 -11.04 -10.67 -0.15
CA PRO A 19 -12.28 -11.20 -0.72
C PRO A 19 -13.23 -11.80 0.33
N GLU A 20 -12.72 -12.11 1.53
CA GLU A 20 -13.48 -12.75 2.60
C GLU A 20 -14.36 -11.78 3.40
N ASP A 21 -13.90 -10.54 3.61
CA ASP A 21 -14.52 -9.54 4.47
C ASP A 21 -14.56 -8.13 3.87
N GLY A 22 -13.94 -7.93 2.70
CA GLY A 22 -13.89 -6.63 2.02
C GLY A 22 -13.00 -5.60 2.72
N LEU A 23 -12.13 -6.00 3.66
CA LEU A 23 -11.28 -5.06 4.38
C LEU A 23 -10.02 -4.68 3.59
N PRO A 24 -9.49 -3.45 3.76
CA PRO A 24 -8.27 -3.02 3.06
C PRO A 24 -7.05 -3.86 3.42
N VAL A 25 -6.31 -4.30 2.40
CA VAL A 25 -5.05 -5.02 2.54
C VAL A 25 -3.88 -4.11 2.18
N GLY A 26 -2.82 -4.16 3.00
CA GLY A 26 -1.57 -3.44 2.78
C GLY A 26 -0.44 -4.34 2.29
N PHE A 27 0.39 -3.83 1.39
CA PHE A 27 1.62 -4.44 0.93
C PHE A 27 2.82 -3.74 1.58
N GLN A 28 3.59 -4.48 2.38
CA GLN A 28 4.75 -3.93 3.08
C GLN A 28 6.01 -3.96 2.20
N ILE A 29 6.59 -2.80 1.96
CA ILE A 29 7.88 -2.61 1.30
C ILE A 29 8.90 -2.21 2.36
N MET A 30 10.10 -2.76 2.30
CA MET A 30 11.25 -2.38 3.12
C MET A 30 12.45 -2.14 2.22
N ALA A 31 13.25 -1.12 2.51
CA ALA A 31 14.48 -0.83 1.78
C ALA A 31 15.70 -0.92 2.70
N PRO A 32 16.90 -1.13 2.14
CA PRO A 32 18.14 -1.01 2.90
C PRO A 32 18.31 0.37 3.53
N ALA A 33 19.19 0.48 4.53
CA ALA A 33 19.50 1.74 5.18
C ALA A 33 19.88 2.83 4.15
N MET A 34 19.31 4.02 4.30
CA MET A 34 19.50 5.18 3.43
C MET A 34 19.13 4.96 1.95
N GLN A 35 18.29 3.96 1.64
CA GLN A 35 17.82 3.69 0.28
C GLN A 35 16.31 3.94 0.10
N ASP A 36 15.77 4.97 0.74
CA ASP A 36 14.35 5.33 0.66
C ASP A 36 13.89 5.56 -0.79
N GLN A 37 14.75 6.09 -1.67
CA GLN A 37 14.45 6.24 -3.09
C GLN A 37 14.05 4.92 -3.76
N ARG A 38 14.67 3.81 -3.35
CA ARG A 38 14.34 2.47 -3.86
C ARG A 38 12.96 2.04 -3.39
N MET A 39 12.64 2.31 -2.12
CA MET A 39 11.32 2.06 -1.55
C MET A 39 10.24 2.83 -2.33
N TYR A 40 10.45 4.13 -2.58
CA TYR A 40 9.53 4.95 -3.35
C TYR A 40 9.39 4.47 -4.81
N SER A 41 10.49 4.06 -5.43
CA SER A 41 10.46 3.56 -6.82
C SER A 41 9.63 2.26 -6.94
N VAL A 42 9.79 1.34 -5.99
CA VAL A 42 8.98 0.11 -5.92
C VAL A 42 7.52 0.43 -5.62
N GLY A 43 7.26 1.34 -4.67
CA GLY A 43 5.91 1.78 -4.33
C GLY A 43 5.18 2.41 -5.52
N ALA A 44 5.84 3.31 -6.25
CA ALA A 44 5.28 3.95 -7.44
C ALA A 44 5.00 2.95 -8.56
N ALA A 45 5.91 1.98 -8.78
CA ALA A 45 5.69 0.93 -9.77
C ALA A 45 4.49 0.05 -9.41
N LEU A 46 4.34 -0.32 -8.13
CA LEU A 46 3.21 -1.09 -7.64
C LEU A 46 1.90 -0.32 -7.80
N GLU A 47 1.85 0.95 -7.37
CA GLU A 47 0.68 1.81 -7.49
C GLU A 47 0.23 1.95 -8.96
N ALA A 48 1.17 2.23 -9.88
CA ALA A 48 0.87 2.35 -11.30
C ALA A 48 0.32 1.04 -11.91
N ALA A 49 0.90 -0.10 -11.52
CA ALA A 49 0.43 -1.41 -11.97
C ALA A 49 -0.98 -1.72 -11.45
N LEU A 50 -1.28 -1.38 -10.19
CA LEU A 50 -2.60 -1.58 -9.59
C LEU A 50 -3.64 -0.65 -10.21
N LEU A 51 -3.29 0.62 -10.46
CA LEU A 51 -4.15 1.56 -11.16
C LEU A 51 -4.49 1.08 -12.57
N SER A 52 -3.49 0.59 -13.31
CA SER A 52 -3.70 0.00 -14.64
C SER A 52 -4.56 -1.25 -14.59
N LYS A 53 -4.43 -2.07 -13.54
CA LYS A 53 -5.19 -3.32 -13.39
C LYS A 53 -6.65 -3.06 -13.04
N TRP A 54 -6.94 -2.08 -12.19
CA TRP A 54 -8.29 -1.79 -11.72
C TRP A 54 -9.02 -0.75 -12.57
N GLY A 55 -8.29 0.04 -13.36
CA GLY A 55 -8.86 1.14 -14.15
C GLY A 55 -9.30 2.36 -13.32
N ALA A 56 -9.13 2.31 -12.00
CA ALA A 56 -9.42 3.39 -11.07
C ALA A 56 -8.56 3.23 -9.79
N PRO A 57 -8.33 4.32 -9.03
CA PRO A 57 -7.65 4.23 -7.73
C PRO A 57 -8.41 3.32 -6.76
N LEU A 58 -7.70 2.69 -5.80
CA LEU A 58 -8.36 1.89 -4.75
C LEU A 58 -9.37 2.73 -3.95
N LEU A 59 -9.13 4.03 -3.81
CA LEU A 59 -10.03 4.95 -3.12
C LEU A 59 -11.46 4.92 -3.69
N SER A 60 -11.61 4.64 -4.98
CA SER A 60 -12.90 4.50 -5.66
C SER A 60 -13.68 3.24 -5.28
N GLN A 61 -13.02 2.27 -4.63
CA GLN A 61 -13.60 1.00 -4.18
C GLN A 61 -13.93 0.99 -2.69
N ILE A 62 -13.61 2.07 -1.97
CA ILE A 62 -13.86 2.17 -0.53
C ILE A 62 -15.36 2.29 -0.29
N PRO A 63 -15.98 1.45 0.58
CA PRO A 63 -17.38 1.59 0.95
C PRO A 63 -17.66 2.96 1.57
N ALA A 64 -18.83 3.53 1.29
CA ALA A 64 -19.25 4.76 1.97
C ALA A 64 -19.27 4.53 3.49
N LEU A 65 -18.64 5.44 4.24
CA LEU A 65 -18.61 5.37 5.70
C LEU A 65 -20.04 5.46 6.24
N ALA A 66 -20.53 4.39 6.87
CA ALA A 66 -21.79 4.39 7.59
C ALA A 66 -21.63 5.19 8.90
N GLY A 67 -21.64 6.52 8.79
CA GLY A 67 -21.40 7.38 9.96
C GLY A 67 -21.39 8.88 9.72
N SER A 68 -21.80 9.39 8.56
CA SER A 68 -22.04 10.82 8.43
C SER A 68 -23.35 11.16 9.14
N LYS A 69 -23.25 11.68 10.36
CA LYS A 69 -24.24 12.62 10.88
C LYS A 69 -23.91 14.01 10.37
#